data_AF-A0AAQ2JFU2-F1
#
_entry.id   AF-A0AAQ2JFU2-F1
#
_cell.length_a   1.000
_cell.length_b   1.000
_cell.length_c   1.000
_cell.angle_alpha   90.00
_cell.angle_beta   90.00
_cell.angle_gamma   90.00
#
_symmetry.space_group_name_H-M   'P 1'
#
loop_
_entity.id
_entity.type
_entity.pdbx_description
1 polymer ?
#
loop_
_entity_poly.entity_id
_entity_poly.type
_entity_poly.pdbx_seq_one_letter_code
_entity_poly.pdbx_strand_id
1 'polypeptide(L)'
;MTSPHTSMPETIRDHDDTGVFSTVAWHRTARVREAIDALPLLHQLSDATLAEETFRHYLAQDALYLADYGRVLAAAAAQAQASEEMAFWAQAAREVVEVERQLHATHVTDLTAAEPSPTTV
;
A
#
# COMPACT_ATOMS: atom_id res chain seq x y z
N MET A 1 -14.41 -35.79 -32.60
CA MET A 1 -15.22 -35.34 -31.46
C MET A 1 -14.62 -34.04 -30.96
N THR A 2 -15.14 -32.93 -31.45
CA THR A 2 -14.70 -31.56 -31.14
C THR A 2 -15.52 -31.05 -29.96
N SER A 3 -14.90 -30.92 -28.80
CA SER A 3 -15.54 -30.32 -27.62
C SER A 3 -15.70 -28.81 -27.82
N PRO A 4 -16.86 -28.22 -27.47
CA PRO A 4 -17.05 -26.78 -27.56
C PRO A 4 -16.34 -26.09 -26.41
N HIS A 5 -15.45 -25.14 -26.74
CA HIS A 5 -14.87 -24.22 -25.79
C HIS A 5 -15.99 -23.29 -25.31
N THR A 6 -16.47 -23.47 -24.08
CA THR A 6 -17.37 -22.50 -23.43
C THR A 6 -16.61 -21.19 -23.28
N SER A 7 -16.92 -20.20 -24.11
CA SER A 7 -16.46 -18.82 -23.94
C SER A 7 -17.02 -18.26 -22.63
N MET A 8 -16.15 -17.77 -21.77
CA MET A 8 -16.55 -16.97 -20.60
C MET A 8 -17.23 -15.69 -21.07
N PRO A 9 -18.28 -15.22 -20.38
CA PRO A 9 -19.00 -14.02 -20.79
C PRO A 9 -18.10 -12.78 -20.66
N GLU A 10 -17.95 -12.09 -21.78
CA GLU A 10 -17.30 -10.80 -21.95
C GLU A 10 -18.14 -9.70 -21.28
N THR A 11 -18.09 -9.58 -19.95
CA THR A 11 -18.81 -8.51 -19.24
C THR A 11 -17.99 -8.03 -18.05
N ILE A 12 -17.13 -7.06 -18.32
CA ILE A 12 -16.95 -5.73 -17.70
C ILE A 12 -15.66 -5.17 -18.32
N ARG A 13 -15.76 -4.73 -19.58
CA ARG A 13 -14.77 -3.83 -20.17
C ARG A 13 -15.52 -2.55 -20.48
N ASP A 14 -15.49 -1.61 -19.54
CA ASP A 14 -15.90 -0.24 -19.84
C ASP A 14 -15.09 0.21 -21.06
N HIS A 15 -15.78 0.59 -22.13
CA HIS A 15 -15.18 0.92 -23.43
C HIS A 15 -14.36 2.23 -23.42
N ASP A 16 -14.17 2.86 -22.26
CA ASP A 16 -13.43 4.10 -22.05
C ASP A 16 -11.99 3.88 -21.51
N ASP A 17 -11.54 2.63 -21.52
CA ASP A 17 -10.25 2.17 -20.98
C ASP A 17 -9.05 2.29 -21.95
N THR A 18 -9.14 3.11 -22.99
CA THR A 18 -8.15 3.16 -24.08
C THR A 18 -6.89 3.99 -23.75
N GLY A 19 -6.75 4.49 -22.52
CA GLY A 19 -5.63 5.30 -22.05
C GLY A 19 -4.45 4.51 -21.49
N VAL A 20 -3.39 5.21 -21.06
CA VAL A 20 -2.28 4.60 -20.30
C VAL A 20 -2.84 3.94 -19.04
N PHE A 21 -2.40 2.72 -18.73
CA PHE A 21 -2.93 1.93 -17.61
C PHE A 21 -3.02 2.72 -16.30
N SER A 22 -1.99 3.51 -15.96
CA SER A 22 -1.99 4.33 -14.75
C SER A 22 -3.10 5.39 -14.74
N THR A 23 -3.40 6.01 -15.88
CA THR A 23 -4.52 6.97 -16.02
C THR A 23 -5.85 6.28 -15.78
N VAL A 24 -6.04 5.10 -16.39
CA VAL A 24 -7.25 4.29 -16.22
C VAL A 24 -7.41 3.84 -14.76
N ALA A 25 -6.35 3.32 -14.15
CA ALA A 25 -6.34 2.89 -12.76
C ALA A 25 -6.62 4.07 -11.79
N TRP A 26 -6.08 5.25 -12.10
CA TRP A 26 -6.36 6.47 -11.34
C TRP A 26 -7.85 6.83 -11.42
N HIS A 27 -8.41 6.88 -12.63
CA HIS A 27 -9.84 7.17 -12.81
C HIS A 27 -10.72 6.17 -12.06
N ARG A 28 -10.44 4.88 -12.19
CA ARG A 28 -11.23 3.80 -11.56
C ARG A 28 -11.18 3.81 -10.03
N THR A 29 -10.08 4.25 -9.45
CA THR A 29 -9.92 4.33 -7.99
C THR A 29 -10.38 5.67 -7.40
N ALA A 30 -10.86 6.62 -8.21
CA ALA A 30 -11.22 7.97 -7.77
C ALA A 30 -12.15 7.96 -6.55
N ARG A 31 -13.22 7.16 -6.57
CA ARG A 31 -14.18 7.06 -5.46
C ARG A 31 -13.52 6.59 -4.15
N VAL A 32 -12.60 5.65 -4.21
CA VAL A 32 -11.90 5.15 -3.01
C VAL A 32 -10.95 6.22 -2.49
N ARG A 33 -10.24 6.91 -3.38
CA ARG A 33 -9.32 8.00 -3.01
C ARG A 33 -10.08 9.18 -2.39
N GLU A 34 -11.20 9.59 -2.98
CA GLU A 34 -12.10 10.61 -2.40
C GLU A 34 -12.61 10.21 -1.00
N ALA A 35 -12.94 8.93 -0.80
CA ALA A 35 -13.35 8.43 0.51
C ALA A 35 -12.20 8.44 1.53
N ILE A 36 -10.97 8.12 1.10
CA ILE A 36 -9.76 8.21 1.94
C ILE A 36 -9.50 9.67 2.31
N ASP A 37 -9.53 10.58 1.34
CA ASP A 37 -9.30 12.01 1.55
C ASP A 37 -10.29 12.62 2.55
N ALA A 38 -11.53 12.12 2.58
CA ALA A 38 -12.57 12.57 3.50
C ALA A 38 -12.50 11.95 4.91
N LEU A 39 -11.51 11.08 5.19
CA LEU A 39 -11.42 10.42 6.50
C LEU A 39 -11.17 11.45 7.62
N PRO A 40 -11.90 11.35 8.76
CA PRO A 40 -11.67 12.22 9.91
C PRO A 40 -10.23 12.21 10.40
N LEU A 41 -9.53 11.07 10.26
CA LEU A 41 -8.10 10.95 10.59
C LEU A 41 -7.25 12.00 9.85
N LEU A 42 -7.42 12.13 8.53
CA LEU A 42 -6.62 13.04 7.72
C LEU A 42 -6.96 14.50 8.01
N HIS A 43 -8.25 14.83 8.15
CA HIS A 43 -8.68 16.19 8.50
C HIS A 43 -8.20 16.59 9.90
N GLN A 44 -8.32 15.71 10.90
CA GLN A 44 -7.86 16.00 12.26
C GLN A 44 -6.33 16.12 12.33
N LEU A 45 -5.61 15.32 11.52
CA LEU A 45 -4.16 15.41 11.41
C LEU A 45 -3.74 16.73 10.75
N SER A 46 -4.40 17.15 9.66
CA SER A 46 -4.09 18.42 8.98
C SER A 46 -4.39 19.63 9.86
N ASP A 47 -5.44 19.54 10.68
CA ASP A 47 -5.86 20.62 11.57
C ASP A 47 -5.13 20.61 12.92
N ALA A 48 -4.21 19.66 13.13
CA ALA A 48 -3.51 19.43 14.41
C ALA A 48 -4.45 19.22 15.61
N THR A 49 -5.62 18.62 15.38
CA THR A 49 -6.64 18.31 16.40
C THR A 49 -6.73 16.81 16.71
N LEU A 50 -5.99 15.97 16.00
CA LEU A 50 -5.96 14.53 16.22
C LEU A 50 -5.47 14.20 17.64
N ALA A 51 -6.22 13.35 18.35
CA ALA A 51 -5.83 12.88 19.67
C ALA A 51 -4.50 12.09 19.59
N GLU A 52 -3.61 12.36 20.53
CA GLU A 52 -2.28 11.73 20.55
C GLU A 52 -2.36 10.20 20.59
N GLU A 53 -3.32 9.62 21.34
CA GLU A 53 -3.53 8.17 21.39
C GLU A 53 -3.87 7.58 20.02
N THR A 54 -4.76 8.24 19.27
CA THR A 54 -5.12 7.83 17.90
C THR A 54 -3.91 7.90 16.98
N PHE A 55 -3.09 8.95 17.11
CA PHE A 55 -1.86 9.09 16.31
C PHE A 55 -0.84 8.00 16.64
N ARG A 56 -0.62 7.70 17.93
CA ARG A 56 0.25 6.61 18.37
C ARG A 56 -0.24 5.25 17.87
N HIS A 57 -1.54 5.00 17.92
CA HIS A 57 -2.13 3.78 17.38
C HIS A 57 -1.91 3.67 15.86
N TYR A 58 -2.13 4.74 15.11
CA TYR A 58 -1.85 4.79 13.68
C TYR A 58 -0.38 4.46 13.38
N LEU A 59 0.58 5.07 14.10
CA LEU A 59 2.01 4.78 13.92
C LEU A 59 2.38 3.34 14.25
N ALA A 60 1.74 2.74 15.27
CA ALA A 60 1.96 1.33 15.60
C ALA A 60 1.53 0.41 14.44
N GLN A 61 0.36 0.67 13.86
CA GLN A 61 -0.14 -0.10 12.72
C GLN A 61 0.67 0.15 11.44
N ASP A 62 1.12 1.39 11.21
CA ASP A 62 1.96 1.75 10.06
C ASP A 62 3.33 1.06 10.12
N ALA A 63 3.90 0.91 11.32
CA ALA A 63 5.15 0.16 11.50
C ALA A 63 5.02 -1.32 11.13
N LEU A 64 3.91 -1.96 11.51
CA LEU A 64 3.60 -3.35 11.12
C LEU A 64 3.42 -3.47 9.61
N TYR A 65 2.66 -2.55 9.00
CA TYR A 65 2.47 -2.48 7.56
C TYR A 65 3.79 -2.32 6.80
N LEU A 66 4.68 -1.43 7.26
CA LEU A 66 5.97 -1.18 6.60
C LEU A 66 6.86 -2.43 6.59
N ALA A 67 6.86 -3.23 7.66
CA ALA A 67 7.63 -4.46 7.70
C ALA A 67 7.23 -5.44 6.59
N ASP A 68 5.93 -5.60 6.33
CA ASP A 68 5.42 -6.42 5.23
C ASP A 68 5.60 -5.75 3.86
N TYR A 69 5.40 -4.44 3.79
CA TYR A 69 5.61 -3.69 2.56
C TYR A 69 7.06 -3.79 2.05
N GLY A 70 8.05 -3.76 2.96
CA GLY A 70 9.45 -3.99 2.61
C GLY A 70 9.70 -5.35 1.97
N ARG A 71 8.99 -6.40 2.41
CA ARG A 71 9.06 -7.75 1.81
C ARG A 71 8.44 -7.77 0.41
N VAL A 72 7.34 -7.05 0.20
CA VAL A 72 6.72 -6.91 -1.12
C VAL A 72 7.67 -6.23 -2.11
N LEU A 73 8.36 -5.16 -1.70
CA LEU A 73 9.36 -4.49 -2.53
C LEU A 73 10.55 -5.40 -2.87
N ALA A 74 11.02 -6.19 -1.90
CA ALA A 74 12.07 -7.18 -2.15
C ALA A 74 11.62 -8.27 -3.13
N ALA A 75 10.35 -8.71 -3.05
CA ALA A 75 9.77 -9.64 -4.01
C ALA A 75 9.67 -9.03 -5.42
N ALA A 76 9.28 -7.75 -5.53
CA ALA A 76 9.27 -7.04 -6.80
C ALA A 76 10.67 -6.97 -7.43
N ALA A 77 11.72 -6.74 -6.62
CA ALA A 77 13.10 -6.78 -7.08
C ALA A 77 13.49 -8.16 -7.66
N ALA A 78 13.09 -9.24 -6.99
CA ALA A 78 13.36 -10.60 -7.45
C ALA A 78 12.62 -10.96 -8.76
N GLN A 79 11.50 -10.31 -9.04
CA GLN A 79 10.70 -10.51 -10.26
C GLN A 79 11.11 -9.60 -11.43
N ALA A 80 11.89 -8.53 -11.16
CA ALA A 80 12.28 -7.56 -12.16
C ALA A 80 13.15 -8.19 -13.27
N GLN A 81 12.85 -7.87 -14.52
CA GLN A 81 13.58 -8.38 -15.69
C GLN A 81 14.78 -7.50 -16.04
N ALA A 82 14.65 -6.17 -15.85
CA ALA A 82 15.72 -5.22 -16.11
C ALA A 82 16.54 -4.97 -14.84
N SER A 83 17.86 -4.88 -14.99
CA SER A 83 18.77 -4.66 -13.86
C SER A 83 18.56 -3.32 -13.15
N GLU A 84 18.16 -2.29 -13.90
CA GLU A 84 17.85 -0.98 -13.32
C GLU A 84 16.59 -1.03 -12.43
N GLU A 85 15.55 -1.73 -12.88
CA GLU A 85 14.32 -1.95 -12.10
C GLU A 85 14.60 -2.80 -10.86
N MET A 86 15.41 -3.86 -11.00
CA MET A 86 15.83 -4.69 -9.87
C MET A 86 16.56 -3.84 -8.80
N ALA A 87 17.49 -2.99 -9.22
CA ALA A 87 18.22 -2.11 -8.31
C ALA A 87 17.30 -1.09 -7.63
N PHE A 88 16.35 -0.52 -8.38
CA PHE A 88 15.34 0.40 -7.84
C PHE A 88 14.51 -0.25 -6.73
N TRP A 89 13.93 -1.43 -6.98
CA TRP A 89 13.10 -2.13 -6.00
C TRP A 89 13.90 -2.60 -4.77
N ALA A 90 15.12 -3.09 -4.98
CA ALA A 90 16.00 -3.50 -3.88
C ALA A 90 16.40 -2.32 -2.98
N GLN A 91 16.67 -1.15 -3.58
CA GLN A 91 16.95 0.06 -2.82
C GLN A 91 15.72 0.54 -2.04
N ALA A 92 14.53 0.53 -2.64
CA ALA A 92 13.29 0.87 -1.95
C ALA A 92 13.00 -0.06 -0.76
N ALA A 93 13.21 -1.38 -0.92
CA ALA A 93 13.06 -2.34 0.17
C ALA A 93 14.02 -2.05 1.34
N ARG A 94 15.27 -1.68 1.03
CA ARG A 94 16.25 -1.27 2.05
C ARG A 94 15.83 0.00 2.78
N GLU A 95 15.30 0.99 2.07
CA GLU A 95 14.84 2.25 2.67
C GLU A 95 13.71 2.00 3.69
N VAL A 96 12.79 1.09 3.40
CA VAL A 96 11.74 0.69 4.35
C VAL A 96 12.32 0.11 5.64
N VAL A 97 13.33 -0.76 5.56
CA VAL A 97 14.01 -1.33 6.74
C VAL A 97 14.73 -0.25 7.57
N GLU A 98 15.31 0.75 6.90
CA GLU A 98 15.96 1.86 7.59
C GLU A 98 14.94 2.75 8.31
N VAL A 99 13.81 3.05 7.66
CA VAL A 99 12.69 3.78 8.28
C VAL A 99 12.14 3.02 9.49
N GLU A 100 11.95 1.71 9.38
CA GLU A 100 11.51 0.85 10.49
C GLU A 100 12.49 0.93 11.67
N ARG A 101 13.80 0.87 11.41
CA ARG A 101 14.84 1.05 12.46
C ARG A 101 14.79 2.42 13.11
N GLN A 102 14.55 3.48 12.33
CA GLN A 102 14.47 4.85 12.83
C GLN A 102 13.23 5.07 13.70
N LEU A 103 12.08 4.53 13.29
CA LEU A 103 10.86 4.53 14.09
C LEU A 103 11.06 3.79 15.42
N HIS A 104 11.68 2.60 15.38
CA HIS A 104 12.05 1.87 16.60
C HIS A 104 13.02 2.64 17.50
N ALA A 105 14.01 3.34 16.93
CA ALA A 105 15.03 4.07 17.68
C ALA A 105 14.51 5.39 18.29
N THR A 106 13.51 6.02 17.65
CA THR A 106 13.00 7.34 18.05
C THR A 106 11.72 7.24 18.91
N HIS A 107 10.96 6.15 18.82
CA HIS A 107 9.68 5.95 19.54
C HIS A 107 9.70 4.69 20.47
N VAL A 108 10.90 4.29 20.87
CA VAL A 108 11.34 3.10 21.62
C VAL A 108 10.26 2.30 22.41
N THR A 109 10.17 1.03 22.00
CA THR A 109 9.70 -0.23 22.64
C THR A 109 8.27 -0.73 22.38
N ASP A 110 7.24 0.11 22.22
CA ASP A 110 5.85 -0.41 22.31
C ASP A 110 5.04 -0.43 20.99
N LEU A 111 5.57 0.11 19.89
CA LEU A 111 4.81 0.22 18.64
C LEU A 111 4.69 -1.11 17.87
N THR A 112 5.68 -2.00 17.95
CA THR A 112 5.64 -3.34 17.32
C THR A 112 5.09 -4.44 18.24
N ALA A 113 4.79 -4.11 19.49
CA ALA A 113 4.04 -4.99 20.39
C ALA A 113 2.52 -4.88 20.16
N ALA A 114 2.06 -3.96 19.30
CA ALA A 114 0.67 -3.85 18.94
C ALA A 114 0.21 -5.06 18.13
N GLU A 115 -0.99 -5.56 18.44
CA GLU A 115 -1.65 -6.57 17.62
C GLU A 115 -2.08 -5.95 16.29
N PRO A 116 -1.90 -6.65 15.15
CA PRO A 116 -2.39 -6.18 13.86
C PRO A 116 -3.91 -5.99 13.87
N SER A 117 -4.36 -4.82 13.45
CA SER A 117 -5.78 -4.58 13.20
C SER A 117 -6.26 -5.38 11.98
N PRO A 118 -7.56 -5.66 11.82
CA PRO A 118 -8.10 -6.33 10.64
C PRO A 118 -7.83 -5.62 9.30
N THR A 119 -7.37 -4.37 9.33
CA THR A 119 -6.98 -3.58 8.15
C THR A 119 -5.47 -3.56 7.90
N THR A 120 -4.68 -4.14 8.80
CA THR A 120 -3.21 -4.18 8.77
C THR A 120 -2.69 -5.62 8.56
N VAL A 121 -3.60 -6.61 8.50
CA VAL A 121 -3.30 -8.03 8.22
C VAL A 121 -3.08 -8.35 6.75
#